data_AF-A0A454VXK6-F1
#
_entry.id   AF-A0A454VXK6-F1
#
_cell.length_a   1.000
_cell.length_b   1.000
_cell.length_c   1.000
_cell.angle_alpha   90.00
_cell.angle_beta   90.00
_cell.angle_gamma   90.00
#
_symmetry.space_group_name_H-M   'P 1'
#
loop_
_entity.id
_entity.type
_entity.pdbx_description
1 polymer ?
#
loop_
_entity_poly.entity_id
_entity_poly.type
_entity_poly.pdbx_seq_one_letter_code
_entity_poly.pdbx_strand_id
1 'polypeptide(L)' 'SPVGLRAAKKAMRLGQGLDLRAGLEVEDAAWRSAAFSGDRAEGVAAFNEKRKPEWPGE' A
#
# COMPACT_ATOMS: atom_id res chain seq x y z
N SER A 1 2.08 1.82 -7.45
CA SER A 1 2.69 0.48 -7.49
C SER A 1 1.61 -0.60 -7.39
N PRO A 2 1.80 -1.80 -7.96
CA PRO A 2 0.85 -2.90 -7.87
C PRO A 2 0.50 -3.34 -6.44
N VAL A 3 1.49 -3.44 -5.54
CA VAL A 3 1.25 -3.82 -4.13
C VAL A 3 0.35 -2.82 -3.43
N GLY A 4 0.63 -1.52 -3.57
CA GLY A 4 -0.16 -0.45 -2.95
C GLY A 4 -1.62 -0.46 -3.41
N LEU A 5 -1.87 -0.70 -4.70
CA LEU A 5 -3.24 -0.77 -5.24
C LEU A 5 -4.01 -1.98 -4.68
N ARG A 6 -3.37 -3.14 -4.58
CA ARG A 6 -3.98 -4.34 -3.98
C ARG A 6 -4.27 -4.13 -2.49
N ALA A 7 -3.34 -3.53 -1.76
CA ALA A 7 -3.51 -3.20 -0.34
C ALA A 7 -4.70 -2.25 -0.11
N ALA A 8 -4.78 -1.15 -0.86
CA ALA A 8 -5.89 -0.21 -0.76
C ALA A 8 -7.24 -0.87 -1.06
N LYS A 9 -7.32 -1.68 -2.13
CA LYS A 9 -8.55 -2.42 -2.47
C LYS A 9 -8.96 -3.41 -1.37
N LYS A 10 -7.98 -4.08 -0.74
CA LYS A 10 -8.23 -4.99 0.38
C LYS A 10 -8.75 -4.23 1.60
N ALA A 11 -8.13 -3.10 1.94
CA ALA A 11 -8.57 -2.25 3.05
C ALA A 11 -10.02 -1.78 2.86
N MET A 12 -10.36 -1.27 1.67
CA MET A 12 -11.73 -0.84 1.36
C MET A 12 -12.75 -1.99 1.50
N ARG A 13 -12.44 -3.17 0.98
CA ARG A 13 -13.35 -4.33 1.01
C ARG A 13 -13.56 -4.90 2.40
N LEU A 14 -12.51 -4.93 3.22
CA LEU A 14 -12.56 -5.51 4.56
C LEU A 14 -13.01 -4.51 5.62
N GLY A 15 -12.70 -3.22 5.44
CA GLY A 15 -13.08 -2.15 6.36
C GLY A 15 -14.52 -1.66 6.18
N GLN A 16 -15.14 -1.92 5.02
CA GLN A 16 -16.50 -1.47 4.75
C GLN A 16 -17.49 -2.08 5.75
N GLY A 17 -18.24 -1.22 6.43
CA GLY A 17 -19.27 -1.61 7.40
C GLY A 17 -18.74 -1.93 8.80
N LEU A 18 -17.42 -1.81 9.03
CA LEU A 18 -16.86 -1.87 10.38
C LEU A 18 -17.06 -0.54 11.12
N ASP A 19 -17.00 -0.60 12.45
CA ASP A 19 -16.83 0.62 13.25
C ASP A 19 -15.46 1.25 12.98
N LEU A 20 -15.32 2.52 13.38
CA LEU A 20 -14.11 3.30 13.10
C LEU A 20 -12.84 2.62 13.59
N ARG A 21 -12.84 2.06 14.81
CA ARG A 21 -11.64 1.47 15.39
C ARG A 21 -11.24 0.23 14.61
N ALA A 22 -12.19 -0.67 14.34
CA ALA A 22 -11.92 -1.88 13.58
C ALA A 22 -11.50 -1.55 12.13
N GLY A 23 -12.08 -0.52 11.52
CA GLY A 23 -11.66 -0.01 10.21
C GLY A 23 -10.21 0.47 10.19
N LEU A 24 -9.79 1.23 11.21
CA LEU A 24 -8.40 1.72 11.32
C LEU A 24 -7.39 0.58 11.48
N GLU A 25 -7.72 -0.49 12.20
CA GLU A 25 -6.85 -1.68 12.31
C GLU A 25 -6.67 -2.37 10.95
N VAL A 26 -7.75 -2.46 10.16
CA VAL A 26 -7.69 -3.01 8.79
C VAL A 26 -6.82 -2.13 7.88
N GLU A 27 -6.95 -0.81 7.98
CA GLU A 27 -6.14 0.13 7.22
C GLU A 27 -4.66 0.07 7.62
N ASP A 28 -4.33 0.01 8.92
CA ASP A 28 -2.94 -0.11 9.40
C ASP A 28 -2.28 -1.40 8.89
N ALA A 29 -2.99 -2.53 8.94
CA ALA A 29 -2.48 -3.79 8.42
C ALA A 29 -2.21 -3.72 6.90
N ALA A 30 -3.12 -3.12 6.13
CA ALA A 30 -2.93 -2.91 4.69
C ALA A 30 -1.77 -1.94 4.40
N TRP A 31 -1.65 -0.87 5.19
CA TRP A 31 -0.57 0.09 5.08
C TRP A 31 0.79 -0.56 5.34
N ARG A 32 0.95 -1.35 6.42
CA ARG A 32 2.20 -2.05 6.73
C ARG A 32 2.64 -2.96 5.59
N SER A 33 1.70 -3.72 5.01
CA SER A 33 2.00 -4.57 3.85
C SER A 33 2.53 -3.78 2.66
N ALA A 34 2.03 -2.58 2.40
CA ALA A 34 2.52 -1.74 1.33
C ALA A 34 3.82 -1.00 1.71
N ALA A 35 3.96 -0.56 2.95
CA ALA A 35 5.08 0.25 3.43
C ALA A 35 6.42 -0.50 3.41
N PHE A 36 6.41 -1.82 3.60
CA PHE A 36 7.61 -2.66 3.60
C PHE A 36 7.83 -3.43 2.29
N SER A 37 7.08 -3.11 1.23
CA SER A 37 7.22 -3.75 -0.08
C SER A 37 8.41 -3.20 -0.88
N GLY A 38 8.94 -4.01 -1.81
CA GLY A 38 9.95 -3.56 -2.77
C GLY A 38 9.40 -2.42 -3.64
N ASP A 39 8.11 -2.48 -3.95
CA ASP A 39 7.35 -1.39 -4.59
C ASP A 39 7.49 -0.04 -3.85
N ARG A 40 7.56 -0.03 -2.52
CA ARG A 40 7.71 1.20 -1.74
C ARG A 40 9.15 1.73 -1.78
N ALA A 41 10.15 0.84 -1.79
CA ALA A 41 11.54 1.23 -1.94
C ALA A 41 11.78 1.85 -3.32
N GLU A 42 11.33 1.17 -4.38
CA GLU A 42 11.44 1.66 -5.76
C GLU A 42 10.69 2.99 -5.97
N GLY A 43 9.50 3.13 -5.39
CA GLY A 43 8.74 4.38 -5.50
C GLY A 43 9.50 5.59 -4.96
N VAL A 44 10.27 5.41 -3.88
CA VAL A 44 11.13 6.49 -3.36
C VAL A 44 12.37 6.70 -4.20
N ALA A 45 13.02 5.63 -4.67
CA ALA A 45 14.18 5.76 -5.56
C ALA A 45 13.82 6.50 -6.84
N ALA A 46 12.76 6.07 -7.54
CA ALA A 46 12.29 6.69 -8.78
C ALA A 46 11.88 8.16 -8.60
N PHE A 47 11.24 8.50 -7.47
CA PHE A 47 10.89 9.89 -7.14
C PHE A 47 12.15 10.76 -6.96
N ASN A 48 13.11 10.28 -6.16
CA ASN A 48 14.36 11.01 -5.91
C ASN A 48 15.19 11.19 -7.19
N GLU A 49 15.21 10.18 -8.05
CA GLU A 49 15.94 10.17 -9.32
C GLU A 49 15.17 10.84 -10.47
N LYS A 50 13.92 11.28 -10.24
CA LYS A 50 13.03 11.90 -11.25
C LYS A 50 12.82 11.03 -12.50
N ARG A 51 12.80 9.71 -12.31
CA ARG A 51 12.54 8.73 -13.38
C ARG A 51 11.18 8.06 -13.19
N LYS A 52 10.76 7.32 -14.20
CA LYS A 52 9.58 6.44 -14.06
C LYS A 52 9.96 5.24 -13.18
N PRO A 53 9.09 4.83 -12.25
CA PRO A 53 9.31 3.65 -11.42
C PRO A 53 9.10 2.36 -12.21
N GLU A 54 9.96 1.37 -11.94
CA GLU A 54 9.87 -0.01 -12.45
C GLU A 54 9.43 -0.93 -11.31
N TRP A 55 8.13 -1.15 -11.18
CA TRP A 55 7.56 -1.84 -10.03
C TRP A 55 7.90 -3.34 -10.01
N PRO A 56 8.59 -3.85 -8.97
CA PRO A 56 8.86 -5.29 -8.84
C PRO A 56 7.60 -6.10 -8.51
N GLY A 57 6.59 -5.50 -7.87
CA GLY A 57 5.32 -6.15 -7.56
C GLY A 57 5.30 -7.04 -6.32
N GLU A 58 6.41 -7.05 -5.55
CA GLU A 58 6.61 -7.72 -4.26
C GLU A 58 6.70 -6.72 -3.08
#